data_AF-A0A1P8FIW6-F1
#
_entry.id   AF-A0A1P8FIW6-F1
#
_cell.length_a   1.000
_cell.length_b   1.000
_cell.length_c   1.000
_cell.angle_alpha   90.00
_cell.angle_beta   90.00
_cell.angle_gamma   90.00
#
_symmetry.space_group_name_H-M   'P 1'
#
loop_
_entity.id
_entity.type
_entity.pdbx_description
1 polymer ?
#
loop_
_entity_poly.entity_id
_entity_poly.type
_entity_poly.pdbx_seq_one_letter_code
_entity_poly.pdbx_strand_id
1 'polypeptide(L)'
;MPARCSYDYAVIRVVPRVEREEFVNVGVILSCHEQDFLQAAIEVDEARLRALDPAIDMALVRSHLEAIPRVCAGGDAAGPIGKLSPRERFRWLTAPRSTILQVSPAHTGRSEDPAKALEHLVATMVRTAR
;
A
#
# COMPACT_ATOMS: atom_id res chain seq x y z
N MET A 1 14.22 -27.51 -2.42
CA MET A 1 14.17 -26.08 -2.07
C MET A 1 12.88 -25.54 -2.65
N PRO A 2 11.99 -24.88 -1.87
CA PRO A 2 10.78 -24.31 -2.44
C PRO A 2 11.13 -23.28 -3.52
N ALA A 3 10.35 -23.24 -4.60
CA ALA A 3 10.59 -22.34 -5.71
C ALA A 3 10.31 -20.90 -5.28
N ARG A 4 11.30 -20.00 -5.44
CA ARG A 4 11.16 -18.57 -5.16
C ARG A 4 10.37 -17.91 -6.29
N CYS A 5 9.21 -17.35 -5.98
CA CYS A 5 8.44 -16.52 -6.89
C CYS A 5 8.90 -15.06 -6.84
N SER A 6 8.71 -14.35 -7.94
CA SER A 6 8.92 -12.90 -8.02
C SER A 6 7.63 -12.18 -7.61
N TYR A 7 7.78 -11.05 -6.93
CA TYR A 7 6.66 -10.19 -6.57
C TYR A 7 7.01 -8.74 -6.84
N ASP A 8 5.99 -7.94 -7.13
CA ASP A 8 6.08 -6.49 -7.17
C ASP A 8 5.45 -5.93 -5.89
N TYR A 9 6.02 -4.85 -5.35
CA TYR A 9 5.45 -4.16 -4.22
C TYR A 9 5.56 -2.64 -4.38
N ALA A 10 4.69 -1.91 -3.69
CA ALA A 10 4.76 -0.47 -3.60
C ALA A 10 4.36 -0.01 -2.21
N VAL A 11 4.95 1.09 -1.74
CA VAL A 11 4.72 1.65 -0.40
C VAL A 11 3.61 2.68 -0.46
N ILE A 12 2.61 2.53 0.40
CA ILE A 12 1.52 3.49 0.58
C ILE A 12 2.04 4.62 1.47
N ARG A 13 1.85 5.86 1.02
CA ARG A 13 2.33 7.07 1.67
C ARG A 13 1.17 8.01 1.93
N VAL A 14 1.14 8.60 3.11
CA VAL A 14 0.31 9.77 3.39
C VAL A 14 1.20 11.00 3.32
N VAL A 15 0.78 11.99 2.54
CA VAL A 15 1.45 13.26 2.28
C VAL A 15 0.58 14.37 2.86
N PRO A 16 0.71 14.72 4.16
CA PRO A 16 -0.24 15.60 4.83
C PRO A 16 -0.44 16.95 4.14
N ARG A 17 0.64 17.49 3.55
CA ARG A 17 0.63 18.69 2.70
C ARG A 17 1.34 18.37 1.39
N VAL A 18 0.56 18.27 0.31
CA VAL A 18 1.07 17.88 -1.01
C VAL A 18 2.15 18.84 -1.50
N GLU A 19 2.03 20.13 -1.20
CA GLU A 19 2.95 21.18 -1.63
C GLU A 19 4.33 21.10 -0.94
N ARG A 20 4.40 20.42 0.21
CA ARG A 20 5.66 20.25 0.97
C ARG A 20 6.36 18.93 0.65
N GLU A 21 5.64 17.98 0.05
CA GLU A 21 6.13 16.65 -0.29
C GLU A 21 6.71 15.86 0.90
N GLU A 22 6.36 16.24 2.14
CA GLU A 22 6.66 15.48 3.34
C GLU A 22 5.67 14.33 3.47
N PHE A 23 6.16 13.12 3.78
CA PHE A 23 5.31 11.94 3.84
C PHE A 23 5.68 10.96 4.95
N VAL A 24 4.69 10.18 5.35
CA VAL A 24 4.85 9.02 6.22
C VAL A 24 4.42 7.78 5.44
N ASN A 25 5.27 6.75 5.45
CA ASN A 25 4.88 5.43 4.97
C ASN A 25 3.86 4.84 5.93
N VAL A 26 2.72 4.38 5.41
CA VAL A 26 1.61 3.84 6.21
C VAL A 26 1.20 2.43 5.78
N GLY A 27 1.85 1.86 4.78
CA GLY A 27 1.49 0.52 4.33
C GLY A 27 2.27 0.08 3.11
N VAL A 28 2.00 -1.15 2.69
CA VAL A 28 2.61 -1.78 1.52
C VAL A 28 1.53 -2.54 0.75
N ILE A 29 1.56 -2.46 -0.57
CA ILE A 29 0.80 -3.30 -1.49
C ILE A 29 1.79 -4.29 -2.10
N LEU A 30 1.48 -5.58 -2.12
CA LEU A 30 2.29 -6.63 -2.73
C LEU A 30 1.46 -7.45 -3.70
N SER A 31 2.00 -7.67 -4.90
CA SER A 31 1.43 -8.46 -5.98
C SER A 31 2.41 -9.56 -6.39
N CYS A 32 2.01 -10.82 -6.26
CA CYS A 32 2.73 -11.98 -6.79
C CYS A 32 1.81 -12.77 -7.72
N HIS A 33 2.04 -12.66 -9.02
CA HIS A 33 1.24 -13.34 -10.04
C HIS A 33 1.35 -14.87 -9.95
N GLU A 34 2.56 -15.39 -9.69
CA GLU A 34 2.81 -16.83 -9.63
C GLU A 34 2.04 -17.54 -8.51
N GLN A 35 1.66 -16.81 -7.45
CA GLN A 35 0.89 -17.33 -6.32
C GLN A 35 -0.53 -16.75 -6.22
N ASP A 36 -1.02 -16.08 -7.27
CA ASP A 36 -2.32 -15.36 -7.29
C ASP A 36 -2.55 -14.48 -6.04
N PHE A 37 -1.50 -13.79 -5.61
CA PHE A 37 -1.49 -13.02 -4.38
C PHE A 37 -1.51 -11.53 -4.70
N LEU A 38 -2.55 -10.82 -4.24
CA LEU A 38 -2.60 -9.35 -4.22
C LEU A 38 -3.17 -8.91 -2.88
N GLN A 39 -2.33 -8.34 -2.03
CA GLN A 39 -2.76 -7.85 -0.72
C GLN A 39 -2.08 -6.53 -0.38
N ALA A 40 -2.74 -5.79 0.51
CA ALA A 40 -2.17 -4.61 1.13
C ALA A 40 -2.23 -4.75 2.65
N ALA A 41 -1.17 -4.31 3.32
CA ALA A 41 -1.11 -4.20 4.76
C ALA A 41 -0.85 -2.74 5.12
N ILE A 42 -1.66 -2.20 6.04
CA ILE A 42 -1.70 -0.77 6.37
C ILE A 42 -1.63 -0.61 7.88
N GLU A 43 -0.70 0.22 8.33
CA GLU A 43 -0.52 0.62 9.72
C GLU A 43 -0.31 2.14 9.78
N VAL A 44 -1.19 2.82 10.51
CA VAL A 44 -1.18 4.28 10.59
C VAL A 44 -0.73 4.72 11.97
N ASP A 45 0.41 5.40 12.03
CA ASP A 45 0.84 6.14 13.21
C ASP A 45 0.32 7.58 13.11
N GLU A 46 -0.78 7.85 13.81
CA GLU A 46 -1.39 9.18 13.78
C GLU A 46 -0.51 10.27 14.41
N ALA A 47 0.35 9.91 15.37
CA ALA A 47 1.22 10.88 16.03
C ALA A 47 2.28 11.40 15.05
N ARG A 48 2.85 10.51 14.23
CA ARG A 48 3.80 10.90 13.16
C ARG A 48 3.15 11.79 12.11
N LEU A 49 1.90 11.50 11.72
CA LEU A 49 1.18 12.33 10.76
C LEU A 49 0.87 13.73 11.32
N ARG A 50 0.37 13.81 12.56
CA ARG A 50 0.09 15.09 13.22
C ARG A 50 1.35 15.89 13.54
N ALA A 51 2.50 15.24 13.66
CA ALA A 51 3.78 15.93 13.80
C ALA A 51 4.18 16.70 12.53
N LEU A 52 3.82 16.21 11.35
CA LEU A 52 4.04 16.91 10.07
C LEU A 52 2.95 17.97 9.79
N ASP A 53 1.70 17.65 10.08
CA ASP A 53 0.58 18.58 9.97
C ASP A 53 -0.44 18.37 11.09
N PRO A 54 -0.47 19.24 12.12
CA PRO A 54 -1.42 19.14 13.22
C PRO A 54 -2.89 19.22 12.80
N ALA A 55 -3.19 19.79 11.63
CA ALA A 55 -4.54 19.98 11.10
C ALA A 55 -5.01 18.85 10.17
N ILE A 56 -4.22 17.78 9.99
CA ILE A 56 -4.58 16.66 9.12
C ILE A 56 -5.90 16.00 9.56
N ASP A 57 -6.81 15.82 8.60
CA ASP A 57 -8.06 15.09 8.83
C ASP A 57 -7.80 13.57 8.80
N MET A 58 -7.61 13.00 10.00
CA MET A 58 -7.38 11.56 10.14
C MET A 58 -8.59 10.71 9.76
N ALA A 59 -9.81 11.21 9.83
CA ALA A 59 -11.00 10.46 9.42
C ALA A 59 -11.02 10.32 7.89
N LEU A 60 -10.73 11.40 7.17
CA LEU A 60 -10.58 11.38 5.72
C LEU A 60 -9.46 10.43 5.29
N VAL A 61 -8.28 10.53 5.91
CA VAL A 61 -7.14 9.64 5.62
C VAL A 61 -7.51 8.17 5.80
N ARG A 62 -8.15 7.81 6.92
CA ARG A 62 -8.58 6.44 7.21
C ARG A 62 -9.59 5.94 6.17
N SER A 63 -10.59 6.75 5.84
CA SER A 63 -11.61 6.37 4.85
C SER A 63 -11.01 6.09 3.46
N HIS A 64 -9.99 6.85 3.05
CA HIS A 64 -9.28 6.61 1.79
C HIS A 64 -8.41 5.36 1.84
N LEU A 65 -7.71 5.12 2.94
CA LEU A 65 -6.86 3.94 3.12
C LEU A 65 -7.66 2.64 3.06
N GLU A 66 -8.89 2.62 3.60
CA GLU A 66 -9.75 1.44 3.59
C GLU A 66 -10.14 0.97 2.17
N ALA A 67 -10.08 1.84 1.16
CA ALA A 67 -10.37 1.45 -0.21
C ALA A 67 -9.29 0.53 -0.79
N ILE A 68 -8.04 0.64 -0.33
CA ILE A 68 -6.91 -0.10 -0.92
C ILE A 68 -7.03 -1.60 -0.71
N PRO A 69 -7.25 -2.13 0.51
CA PRO A 69 -7.47 -3.57 0.71
C PRO A 69 -8.71 -4.08 -0.02
N ARG A 70 -9.78 -3.28 -0.13
CA ARG A 70 -10.99 -3.65 -0.90
C ARG A 70 -10.65 -3.85 -2.38
N VAL A 71 -9.89 -2.93 -2.98
CA VAL A 71 -9.42 -3.06 -4.36
C VAL A 71 -8.46 -4.26 -4.51
N CYS A 72 -7.64 -4.57 -3.52
CA CYS A 72 -6.80 -5.78 -3.51
C CYS A 72 -7.61 -7.08 -3.45
N ALA A 73 -8.71 -7.10 -2.69
CA ALA A 73 -9.63 -8.24 -2.64
C ALA A 73 -10.42 -8.40 -3.95
N GLY A 74 -10.80 -7.29 -4.59
CA GLY A 74 -11.57 -7.29 -5.83
C GLY A 74 -13.07 -7.56 -5.61
N GLY A 75 -13.77 -7.91 -6.68
CA GLY A 75 -15.21 -8.17 -6.64
C GLY A 75 -16.06 -6.88 -6.56
N ASP A 76 -17.37 -7.05 -6.39
CA ASP A 76 -18.33 -5.96 -6.54
C ASP A 76 -18.17 -4.84 -5.49
N ALA A 77 -17.64 -5.16 -4.31
CA ALA A 77 -17.35 -4.18 -3.25
C ALA A 77 -16.28 -3.16 -3.64
N ALA A 78 -15.44 -3.45 -4.63
CA ALA A 78 -14.45 -2.55 -5.20
C ALA A 78 -14.94 -1.83 -6.47
N GLY A 79 -16.24 -1.95 -6.79
CA GLY A 79 -16.85 -1.32 -7.96
C GLY A 79 -16.27 -1.83 -9.29
N PRO A 80 -16.27 -1.01 -10.36
CA PRO A 80 -15.75 -1.42 -11.68
C PRO A 80 -14.29 -1.91 -11.65
N ILE A 81 -13.46 -1.34 -10.77
CA ILE A 81 -12.04 -1.70 -10.62
C ILE A 81 -11.90 -3.13 -10.08
N GLY A 82 -12.84 -3.57 -9.24
CA GLY A 82 -12.85 -4.92 -8.67
C GLY A 82 -13.01 -6.04 -9.71
N LYS A 83 -13.48 -5.72 -10.92
CA LYS A 83 -13.65 -6.66 -12.04
C LYS A 83 -12.38 -6.84 -12.88
N LEU A 84 -11.35 -6.02 -12.64
CA LEU A 84 -10.07 -6.10 -13.33
C LEU A 84 -9.23 -7.28 -12.79
N SER A 85 -8.29 -7.78 -13.60
CA SER A 85 -7.33 -8.79 -13.16
C SER A 85 -6.48 -8.29 -11.98
N PRO A 86 -5.92 -9.16 -11.13
CA PRO A 86 -5.05 -8.74 -10.02
C PRO A 86 -3.92 -7.80 -10.48
N ARG A 87 -3.31 -8.07 -11.63
CA ARG A 87 -2.24 -7.24 -12.19
C ARG A 87 -2.71 -5.85 -12.61
N GLU A 88 -3.89 -5.74 -13.20
CA GLU A 88 -4.49 -4.45 -13.56
C GLU A 88 -4.90 -3.66 -12.32
N ARG A 89 -5.44 -4.34 -11.29
CA ARG A 89 -5.75 -3.71 -9.99
C ARG A 89 -4.49 -3.18 -9.31
N PHE A 90 -3.40 -3.95 -9.31
CA PHE A 90 -2.11 -3.48 -8.81
C PHE A 90 -1.63 -2.24 -9.56
N ARG A 91 -1.63 -2.27 -10.91
CA ARG A 91 -1.25 -1.11 -11.73
C ARG A 91 -2.11 0.12 -11.45
N TRP A 92 -3.42 -0.07 -11.26
CA TRP A 92 -4.33 1.02 -10.92
C TRP A 92 -4.04 1.60 -9.53
N LEU A 93 -3.75 0.74 -8.56
CA LEU A 93 -3.38 1.15 -7.19
C LEU A 93 -2.07 1.92 -7.16
N THR A 94 -1.08 1.52 -7.95
CA THR A 94 0.25 2.17 -8.01
C THR A 94 0.33 3.34 -9.01
N ALA A 95 -0.78 3.69 -9.66
CA ALA A 95 -0.80 4.81 -10.59
C ALA A 95 -0.51 6.12 -9.83
N PRO A 96 0.39 7.00 -10.33
CA PRO A 96 0.73 8.27 -9.67
C PRO A 96 -0.51 9.15 -9.45
N ARG A 97 -0.60 9.75 -8.26
CA ARG A 97 -1.67 10.67 -7.87
C ARG A 97 -1.06 11.80 -7.05
N SER A 98 -1.43 13.04 -7.35
CA SER A 98 -1.01 14.22 -6.59
C SER A 98 -2.05 14.53 -5.51
N THR A 99 -2.30 13.59 -4.61
CA THR A 99 -3.26 13.74 -3.50
C THR A 99 -2.59 13.44 -2.16
N ILE A 100 -3.33 13.59 -1.06
CA ILE A 100 -2.86 13.26 0.30
C ILE A 100 -2.45 11.78 0.44
N LEU A 101 -2.98 10.89 -0.40
CA LEU A 101 -2.59 9.49 -0.44
C LEU A 101 -1.84 9.21 -1.74
N GLN A 102 -0.58 8.85 -1.60
CA GLN A 102 0.29 8.53 -2.72
C GLN A 102 0.85 7.12 -2.57
N VAL A 103 1.38 6.59 -3.66
CA VAL A 103 2.02 5.28 -3.69
C VAL A 103 3.39 5.45 -4.33
N SER A 104 4.41 4.78 -3.78
CA SER A 104 5.74 4.78 -4.39
C SER A 104 5.71 4.15 -5.78
N PRO A 105 6.76 4.37 -6.61
CA PRO A 105 7.02 3.50 -7.74
C PRO A 105 7.03 2.02 -7.30
N ALA A 106 6.63 1.14 -8.21
CA ALA A 106 6.69 -0.28 -7.96
C ALA A 106 8.15 -0.76 -7.95
N HIS A 107 8.44 -1.68 -7.03
CA HIS A 107 9.72 -2.35 -6.86
C HIS A 107 9.52 -3.86 -6.93
N THR A 108 10.55 -4.61 -7.31
CA THR A 108 10.46 -6.06 -7.45
C THR A 108 11.31 -6.76 -6.39
N GLY A 109 10.81 -7.85 -5.84
CA GLY A 109 11.51 -8.73 -4.90
C GLY A 109 11.28 -10.20 -5.21
N ARG A 110 11.87 -11.08 -4.39
CA ARG A 110 11.71 -12.53 -4.50
C ARG A 110 11.43 -13.13 -3.12
N SER A 111 10.45 -14.01 -3.04
CA SER A 111 10.09 -14.71 -1.81
C SER A 111 9.63 -16.14 -2.10
N GLU A 112 9.64 -16.98 -1.08
CA GLU A 112 8.99 -18.29 -1.10
C GLU A 112 7.53 -18.17 -0.61
N ASP A 113 7.23 -17.10 0.14
CA ASP A 113 5.93 -16.81 0.74
C ASP A 113 5.65 -15.29 0.63
N PRO A 114 4.72 -14.86 -0.24
CA PRO A 114 4.41 -13.44 -0.45
C PRO A 114 3.74 -12.79 0.77
N ALA A 115 3.03 -13.54 1.61
CA ALA A 115 2.43 -13.02 2.83
C ALA A 115 3.51 -12.68 3.88
N LYS A 116 4.50 -13.56 4.06
CA LYS A 116 5.67 -13.25 4.91
C LYS A 116 6.51 -12.10 4.36
N ALA A 117 6.64 -12.00 3.04
CA ALA A 117 7.33 -10.87 2.41
C ALA A 117 6.60 -9.55 2.67
N LEU A 118 5.27 -9.54 2.58
CA LEU A 118 4.45 -8.37 2.89
C LEU A 118 4.65 -7.92 4.35
N GLU A 119 4.57 -8.85 5.30
CA GLU A 119 4.79 -8.56 6.72
C GLU A 119 6.20 -8.01 6.98
N HIS A 120 7.23 -8.61 6.36
CA HIS A 120 8.60 -8.13 6.46
C HIS A 120 8.76 -6.70 5.91
N LEU A 121 8.12 -6.39 4.78
CA LEU A 121 8.16 -5.06 4.17
C LEU A 121 7.46 -4.03 5.06
N VAL A 122 6.32 -4.35 5.67
CA VAL A 122 5.65 -3.47 6.63
C VAL A 122 6.55 -3.22 7.85
N ALA A 123 7.13 -4.27 8.42
CA ALA A 123 8.03 -4.15 9.55
C ALA A 123 9.26 -3.27 9.25
N THR A 124 9.76 -3.30 8.01
CA THR A 124 10.96 -2.55 7.59
C THR A 124 10.66 -1.13 7.16
N MET A 125 9.56 -0.91 6.44
CA MET A 125 9.28 0.36 5.74
C MET A 125 8.26 1.25 6.45
N VAL A 126 7.45 0.69 7.35
CA VAL A 126 6.32 1.38 7.99
C VAL A 126 6.56 1.52 9.49
N ARG A 127 6.82 0.39 10.16
CA ARG A 127 7.05 0.36 11.61
C ARG A 127 8.38 1.02 11.95
N THR A 128 8.38 1.82 13.01
CA THR A 128 9.61 2.39 13.56
C THR A 128 10.19 1.41 14.57
N ALA A 129 11.51 1.20 14.55
CA ALA A 129 12.19 0.49 15.64
C ALA A 129 11.91 1.25 16.94
N ARG A 130 11.26 0.59 17.90
CA ARG A 130 11.08 1.13 19.25
C ARG A 130 12.38 1.13 20.02
#